data_AF-B7KTY3-F1
#
_entry.id   AF-B7KTY3-F1
#
_cell.length_a   1.000
_cell.length_b   1.000
_cell.length_c   1.000
_cell.angle_alpha   90.00
_cell.angle_beta   90.00
_cell.angle_gamma   90.00
#
_symmetry.space_group_name_H-M   'P 1'
#
loop_
_entity.id
_entity.type
_entity.pdbx_description
1 polymer ?
#
loop_
_entity_poly.entity_id
_entity_poly.type
_entity_poly.pdbx_seq_one_letter_code
_entity_poly.pdbx_strand_id
1 'polypeptide(L)'
;MEPADAASVAFDRETGLLAQLLAGKGVYGRDAAVSRIIEDLRRLEEEASFAGASRQTFQKIESARRLLGDKEALSLKGPLYPAKLP
;
A
#
# COMPACT_ATOMS: atom_id res chain seq x y z
N MET A 1 -8.71 18.96 -9.49
CA MET A 1 -7.70 17.96 -9.09
C MET A 1 -8.41 16.63 -9.12
N GLU A 2 -8.04 15.77 -10.07
CA GLU A 2 -8.68 14.44 -10.21
C GLU A 2 -8.36 13.60 -8.96
N PRO A 3 -9.33 12.84 -8.41
CA PRO A 3 -9.14 12.06 -7.18
C PRO A 3 -8.02 11.02 -7.28
N ALA A 4 -7.69 10.57 -8.50
CA ALA A 4 -6.59 9.66 -8.77
C ALA A 4 -5.20 10.23 -8.44
N ASP A 5 -5.05 11.56 -8.50
CA ASP A 5 -3.77 12.23 -8.26
C ASP A 5 -3.46 12.33 -6.75
N ALA A 6 -4.50 12.58 -5.93
CA ALA A 6 -4.38 12.64 -4.48
C ALA A 6 -3.93 11.29 -3.87
N ALA A 7 -4.46 10.17 -4.38
CA ALA A 7 -4.08 8.83 -3.93
C ALA A 7 -2.64 8.47 -4.32
N SER A 8 -2.16 8.91 -5.51
CA SER A 8 -0.77 8.70 -5.90
C SER A 8 0.19 9.50 -5.02
N VAL A 9 -0.15 10.76 -4.72
CA VAL A 9 0.66 11.62 -3.84
C VAL A 9 0.71 11.06 -2.40
N ALA A 10 -0.40 10.51 -1.91
CA ALA A 10 -0.44 9.85 -0.60
C ALA A 10 0.48 8.61 -0.56
N PHE A 11 0.44 7.77 -1.59
CA PHE A 11 1.31 6.60 -1.73
C PHE A 11 2.79 6.97 -1.80
N ASP A 12 3.13 8.01 -2.57
CA ASP A 12 4.52 8.48 -2.70
C ASP A 12 5.05 9.05 -1.38
N ARG A 13 4.18 9.67 -0.57
CA ARG A 13 4.53 10.14 0.78
C ARG A 13 4.76 8.97 1.75
N GLU A 14 3.89 7.96 1.74
CA GLU A 14 4.05 6.77 2.60
C GLU A 14 5.31 5.97 2.27
N THR A 15 5.61 5.81 0.98
CA THR A 15 6.86 5.16 0.54
C THR A 15 8.10 5.97 0.92
N GLY A 16 8.02 7.30 0.91
CA GLY A 16 9.07 8.18 1.45
C GLY A 16 9.27 8.05 2.96
N LEU A 17 8.19 7.83 3.74
CA LEU A 17 8.26 7.54 5.18
C LEU A 17 8.85 6.15 5.44
N LEU A 18 8.52 5.16 4.62
CA LEU A 18 9.11 3.81 4.65
C LEU A 18 10.63 3.84 4.48
N ALA A 19 11.13 4.57 3.49
CA ALA A 19 12.58 4.71 3.26
C ALA A 19 13.27 5.34 4.47
N GLN A 20 12.62 6.32 5.11
CA GLN A 20 13.14 6.98 6.32
C GLN A 20 13.09 6.08 7.56
N LEU A 21 12.03 5.28 7.74
CA LEU A 21 11.92 4.32 8.85
C LEU A 21 12.90 3.15 8.70
N LEU A 22 13.18 2.70 7.47
CA LEU A 22 14.17 1.66 7.21
C LEU A 22 15.61 2.20 7.34
N ALA A 23 15.85 3.45 6.94
CA ALA A 23 17.15 4.10 7.06
C ALA A 23 17.44 4.56 8.51
N GLY A 24 16.41 4.98 9.23
CA GLY A 24 16.47 5.40 10.62
C GLY A 24 16.36 4.20 11.56
N LYS A 25 17.50 3.69 12.05
CA LYS A 25 17.52 2.80 13.22
C LYS A 25 16.85 3.51 14.41
N GLY A 26 15.55 3.30 14.66
CA GLY A 26 14.85 4.03 15.72
C GLY A 26 13.53 3.42 16.19
N VAL A 27 13.54 2.96 17.44
CA VAL A 27 12.43 2.68 18.37
C VAL A 27 11.68 1.35 18.22
N TYR A 28 11.41 0.85 17.02
CA TYR A 28 10.82 -0.48 16.82
C TYR A 28 11.83 -1.37 16.10
N GLY A 29 11.99 -2.63 16.55
CA GLY A 29 12.80 -3.60 15.80
C GLY A 29 12.34 -3.64 14.34
N ARG A 30 13.26 -3.86 13.40
CA ARG A 30 13.00 -3.85 11.94
C ARG A 30 11.67 -4.52 11.58
N ASP A 31 11.38 -5.66 12.21
CA ASP A 31 10.17 -6.45 11.96
C ASP A 31 8.89 -5.74 12.41
N ALA A 32 8.90 -5.06 13.56
CA ALA A 32 7.76 -4.29 14.05
C ALA A 32 7.50 -3.04 13.19
N ALA A 33 8.54 -2.38 12.68
CA ALA A 33 8.39 -1.30 11.72
C ALA A 33 7.79 -1.82 10.39
N VAL A 34 8.29 -2.94 9.89
CA VAL A 34 7.75 -3.60 8.68
C VAL A 34 6.29 -4.00 8.87
N SER A 35 5.92 -4.62 9.99
CA SER A 35 4.53 -4.97 10.28
C SER A 35 3.62 -3.74 10.32
N ARG A 36 4.07 -2.62 10.91
CA ARG A 36 3.27 -1.40 10.95
C ARG A 36 3.03 -0.84 9.55
N ILE A 37 4.04 -0.83 8.70
CA ILE A 37 3.93 -0.32 7.33
C ILE A 37 2.99 -1.21 6.50
N ILE A 38 3.06 -2.53 6.67
CA ILE A 38 2.11 -3.45 5.99
C ILE A 38 0.66 -3.09 6.36
N GLU A 39 0.39 -2.81 7.63
CA GLU A 39 -0.95 -2.41 8.08
C GLU A 39 -1.38 -1.04 7.51
N ASP A 40 -0.48 -0.08 7.43
CA ASP A 40 -0.79 1.23 6.85
C ASP A 40 -1.06 1.10 5.32
N LEU A 41 -0.30 0.27 4.60
CA LEU A 41 -0.56 -0.03 3.18
C LEU A 41 -1.90 -0.77 2.96
N ARG A 42 -2.31 -1.63 3.88
CA ARG A 42 -3.64 -2.28 3.83
C ARG A 42 -4.77 -1.26 3.96
N ARG A 43 -4.64 -0.30 4.87
CA ARG A 43 -5.60 0.81 5.00
C ARG A 43 -5.64 1.66 3.74
N LEU A 44 -4.48 1.99 3.17
CA LEU A 44 -4.43 2.75 1.93
C LEU A 44 -5.10 1.99 0.76
N GLU A 45 -5.00 0.66 0.72
CA GLU A 45 -5.72 -0.16 -0.27
C GLU A 45 -7.24 -0.08 -0.09
N GLU A 46 -7.71 -0.15 1.15
CA GLU A 46 -9.14 0.02 1.48
C GLU A 46 -9.64 1.41 1.06
N GLU A 47 -8.90 2.47 1.40
CA GLU A 47 -9.22 3.85 1.01
C GLU A 47 -9.23 4.02 -0.51
N ALA A 48 -8.25 3.45 -1.22
CA ALA A 48 -8.19 3.44 -2.67
C ALA A 48 -9.38 2.70 -3.30
N SER A 49 -9.86 1.63 -2.67
CA SER A 49 -11.08 0.91 -3.06
C SER A 49 -12.31 1.80 -2.94
N PHE A 50 -12.52 2.45 -1.79
CA PHE A 50 -13.62 3.37 -1.60
C PHE A 50 -13.58 4.58 -2.54
N ALA A 51 -12.39 5.07 -2.87
CA ALA A 51 -12.19 6.20 -3.78
C ALA A 51 -12.30 5.84 -5.27
N GLY A 52 -12.46 4.56 -5.62
CA GLY A 52 -12.47 4.12 -7.02
C GLY A 52 -11.14 4.35 -7.73
N ALA A 53 -10.03 4.19 -7.01
CA ALA A 53 -8.69 4.47 -7.53
C ALA A 53 -8.34 3.60 -8.75
N SER A 54 -7.33 4.04 -9.49
CA SER A 54 -6.88 3.33 -10.69
C SER A 54 -6.30 1.95 -10.37
N ARG A 55 -6.37 1.03 -11.34
CA ARG A 55 -5.67 -0.27 -11.26
C ARG A 55 -4.18 -0.12 -10.98
N GLN A 56 -3.55 0.92 -11.51
CA GLN A 56 -2.14 1.20 -11.29
C GLN A 56 -1.85 1.52 -9.82
N THR A 57 -2.74 2.25 -9.14
CA THR A 57 -2.64 2.57 -7.71
C THR A 57 -2.63 1.29 -6.87
N PHE A 58 -3.58 0.38 -7.13
CA PHE A 58 -3.61 -0.91 -6.43
C PHE A 58 -2.35 -1.74 -6.68
N GLN A 59 -1.87 -1.81 -7.93
CA GLN A 59 -0.66 -2.56 -8.25
C GLN A 59 0.58 -2.01 -7.52
N LYS A 60 0.68 -0.69 -7.34
CA LYS A 60 1.74 -0.06 -6.55
C LYS A 60 1.65 -0.47 -5.08
N ILE A 61 0.45 -0.41 -4.48
CA ILE A 61 0.20 -0.80 -3.08
C ILE A 61 0.50 -2.28 -2.86
N GLU A 62 -0.03 -3.16 -3.71
CA GLU A 62 0.20 -4.59 -3.66
C GLU A 62 1.69 -4.93 -3.82
N SER A 63 2.39 -4.29 -4.76
CA SER A 63 3.83 -4.46 -4.95
C SER A 63 4.63 -4.06 -3.71
N ALA A 64 4.27 -2.95 -3.05
CA ALA A 64 4.92 -2.52 -1.81
C ALA A 64 4.70 -3.54 -0.69
N ARG A 65 3.47 -4.05 -0.52
CA ARG A 65 3.14 -5.10 0.45
C ARG A 65 3.96 -6.38 0.20
N ARG A 66 4.12 -6.81 -1.06
CA ARG A 66 4.96 -7.99 -1.41
C ARG A 66 6.43 -7.79 -1.07
N LEU A 67 7.00 -6.62 -1.35
CA LEU A 67 8.40 -6.32 -1.04
C LEU A 67 8.68 -6.34 0.47
N LEU A 68 7.67 -6.03 1.28
CA LEU A 68 7.73 -6.09 2.74
C LEU A 68 7.44 -7.49 3.30
N GLY A 69 7.13 -8.47 2.45
CA GLY A 69 6.88 -9.85 2.85
C GLY A 69 5.45 -10.12 3.35
N ASP A 70 4.48 -9.28 3.00
CA ASP A 70 3.08 -9.53 3.34
C ASP A 70 2.53 -10.77 2.62
N LYS A 71 2.21 -11.80 3.38
CA LYS A 71 1.72 -13.10 2.86
C LYS A 71 0.38 -12.99 2.14
N GLU A 72 -0.44 -11.99 2.47
CA GLU A 72 -1.71 -11.78 1.79
C GLU A 72 -1.50 -11.24 0.37
N ALA A 73 -0.53 -10.35 0.18
CA ALA A 73 -0.15 -9.83 -1.14
C ALA A 73 0.62 -10.86 -1.99
N LEU A 74 1.12 -11.93 -1.36
CA LEU A 74 1.76 -13.07 -2.01
C LEU A 74 0.75 -14.17 -2.36
N SER A 75 -0.45 -14.17 -1.76
CA SER A 75 -1.51 -15.10 -2.12
C SER A 75 -2.09 -14.72 -3.48
N LEU A 76 -2.22 -15.69 -4.37
CA LEU A 76 -2.91 -15.59 -5.67
C LEU A 76 -4.42 -15.31 -5.54
N LYS A 77 -4.89 -14.72 -4.43
CA LYS A 77 -6.24 -14.17 -4.37
C LYS A 77 -6.27 -13.08 -5.43
N GLY A 78 -6.87 -13.44 -6.56
CA GLY A 78 -7.09 -12.55 -7.68
C GLY A 78 -7.65 -11.24 -7.16
N PRO A 79 -7.29 -10.15 -7.82
CA PRO A 79 -7.42 -8.83 -7.24
C PRO A 79 -8.86 -8.60 -6.76
N LEU A 80 -8.99 -8.00 -5.58
CA LEU A 80 -10.23 -7.43 -5.05
C LEU A 80 -10.66 -6.19 -5.87
N TYR A 81 -10.38 -6.18 -7.17
CA TYR A 81 -10.90 -5.15 -8.05
C TYR A 81 -12.41 -5.38 -8.13
N PRO A 82 -13.23 -4.32 -8.00
CA PRO A 82 -14.60 -4.42 -8.46
C PRO A 82 -14.51 -4.78 -9.95
N ALA A 83 -14.86 -6.02 -10.28
CA ALA A 83 -15.28 -6.35 -11.64
C ALA A 83 -16.35 -5.31 -11.95
N LYS A 84 -16.10 -4.44 -12.95
CA LYS A 84 -17.12 -3.48 -13.39
C LYS A 84 -18.42 -4.26 -13.55
N LEU A 85 -19.39 -3.95 -12.70
CA LEU A 85 -20.74 -4.49 -12.84
C LEU A 85 -21.26 -4.05 -14.22
N PRO A 86 -21.74 -4.98 -15.05
CA PRO A 86 -22.36 -4.64 -16.33
C PRO A 86 -23.64 -3.81 -16.13
#